data_AF-A0ABC8U6W1-F1
#
_entry.id   AF-A0ABC8U6W1-F1
#
_cell.length_a   1.000
_cell.length_b   1.000
_cell.length_c   1.000
_cell.angle_alpha   90.00
_cell.angle_beta   90.00
_cell.angle_gamma   90.00
#
_symmetry.space_group_name_H-M   'P 1'
#
loop_
_entity.id
_entity.type
_entity.pdbx_description
1 polymer ?
#
loop_
_entity_poly.entity_id
_entity_poly.type
_entity_poly.pdbx_seq_one_letter_code
_entity_poly.pdbx_strand_id
1 'polypeptide(L)'
;MLKDNDVSVMDIDDQNSNGPDQISNPKFSINVLQLLRSSQMQHGLRHGDYIRYRRYCTARLRRLYKSLKFAHGRGKYTKKAVTTSTITEVRFLHLVLYTTERAWSHAMEKKMLTLQDGPNGRQRIPHW
;
A
#
# COMPACT_ATOMS: atom_id res chain seq x y z
N MET A 1 -14.55 -76.00 8.87
CA MET A 1 -15.24 -74.75 9.19
C MET A 1 -14.15 -73.70 9.39
N LEU A 2 -13.78 -72.97 8.34
CA LEU A 2 -14.35 -71.68 7.92
C LEU A 2 -14.06 -70.53 8.91
N LYS A 3 -13.05 -69.73 8.50
CA LYS A 3 -12.91 -68.27 8.62
C LYS A 3 -12.20 -67.72 9.87
N ASP A 4 -10.87 -67.78 9.84
CA ASP A 4 -10.03 -66.73 10.44
C ASP A 4 -10.20 -65.46 9.58
N ASN A 5 -10.67 -64.38 10.21
CA ASN A 5 -10.84 -63.08 9.57
C ASN A 5 -9.75 -62.16 10.14
N ASP A 6 -8.59 -62.21 9.51
CA ASP A 6 -7.45 -61.34 9.77
C ASP A 6 -7.81 -59.91 9.35
N VAL A 7 -8.09 -59.05 10.33
CA VAL A 7 -8.39 -57.64 10.11
C VAL A 7 -7.08 -56.87 10.24
N SER A 8 -6.38 -56.79 9.10
CA SER A 8 -5.26 -55.86 8.91
C SER A 8 -5.82 -54.43 8.87
N VAL A 9 -5.95 -53.78 10.01
CA VAL A 9 -6.22 -52.33 10.08
C VAL A 9 -4.88 -51.61 10.09
N MET A 10 -4.62 -50.94 8.97
CA MET A 10 -3.42 -50.16 8.69
C MET A 10 -3.19 -49.09 9.75
N ASP A 11 -1.96 -49.05 10.26
CA ASP A 11 -1.38 -47.87 10.91
C ASP A 11 -1.44 -46.70 9.92
N ILE A 12 -2.38 -45.77 10.14
CA ILE A 12 -2.36 -44.46 9.48
C ILE A 12 -1.67 -43.52 10.46
N ASP A 13 -0.38 -43.33 10.19
CA ASP A 13 0.45 -42.25 10.70
C ASP A 13 -0.28 -40.93 10.43
N ASP A 14 -0.82 -40.32 11.48
CA ASP A 14 -1.56 -39.05 11.39
C ASP A 14 -0.54 -37.92 11.19
N GLN A 15 -0.08 -37.81 9.94
CA GLN A 15 0.78 -36.75 9.45
C GLN A 15 0.07 -35.42 9.64
N ASN A 16 0.45 -34.73 10.73
CA ASN A 16 0.43 -33.29 10.92
C ASN A 16 -0.46 -32.54 9.92
N SER A 17 -1.76 -32.49 10.20
CA SER A 17 -2.71 -31.66 9.47
C SER A 17 -2.39 -30.18 9.74
N ASN A 18 -1.42 -29.64 9.01
CA ASN A 18 -1.29 -28.19 8.81
C ASN A 18 -2.51 -27.73 7.99
N GLY A 19 -3.62 -27.45 8.68
CA GLY A 19 -4.79 -26.83 8.09
C GLY A 19 -4.43 -25.48 7.44
N PRO A 20 -5.07 -25.09 6.34
CA PRO A 20 -4.68 -23.93 5.53
C PRO A 20 -4.99 -22.55 6.16
N ASP A 21 -5.47 -22.48 7.40
CA ASP A 21 -6.03 -21.25 7.98
C ASP A 21 -5.38 -20.80 9.30
N GLN A 22 -4.09 -21.05 9.51
CA GLN A 22 -3.35 -20.24 10.48
C GLN A 22 -3.08 -18.87 9.87
N ILE A 23 -4.04 -17.95 10.01
CA ILE A 23 -3.79 -16.51 9.93
C ILE A 23 -2.82 -16.19 11.06
N SER A 24 -1.53 -16.39 10.79
CA SER A 24 -0.45 -16.00 11.68
C SER A 24 -0.68 -14.55 12.08
N ASN A 25 -0.60 -14.25 13.38
CA ASN A 25 -0.76 -12.88 13.89
C ASN A 25 -0.01 -11.90 12.96
N PRO A 26 -0.69 -10.88 12.40
CA PRO A 26 -0.07 -10.02 11.41
C PRO A 26 1.13 -9.33 12.06
N LYS A 27 2.33 -9.60 11.55
CA LYS A 27 3.60 -9.03 12.04
C LYS A 27 3.55 -7.50 12.14
N PHE A 28 2.75 -6.87 11.26
CA PHE A 28 2.51 -5.44 11.23
C PHE A 28 1.02 -5.18 10.97
N SER A 29 0.41 -4.27 11.74
CA SER A 29 -0.97 -3.83 11.55
C SER A 29 -1.05 -2.34 11.21
N ILE A 30 -1.94 -1.97 10.30
CA ILE A 30 -2.21 -0.57 9.94
C ILE A 30 -3.71 -0.38 9.70
N ASN A 31 -4.31 0.63 10.34
CA ASN A 31 -5.67 1.05 10.03
C ASN A 31 -5.67 2.00 8.82
N VAL A 32 -5.72 1.40 7.63
CA VAL A 32 -5.62 2.14 6.36
C VAL A 32 -6.75 3.16 6.23
N LEU A 33 -8.00 2.76 6.49
CA LEU A 33 -9.16 3.62 6.27
C LEU A 33 -9.16 4.85 7.19
N GLN A 34 -8.90 4.64 8.48
CA GLN A 34 -8.86 5.74 9.45
C GLN A 34 -7.72 6.70 9.13
N LEU A 35 -6.51 6.18 8.84
CA LEU A 35 -5.35 6.99 8.49
C LEU A 35 -5.60 7.81 7.22
N LEU A 36 -6.24 7.19 6.23
CA LEU A 36 -6.56 7.82 4.97
C LEU A 36 -7.53 8.98 5.15
N ARG A 37 -8.69 8.71 5.75
CA ARG A 37 -9.75 9.70 5.93
C ARG A 37 -9.27 10.88 6.77
N SER A 38 -8.58 10.63 7.88
CA SER A 38 -7.99 11.69 8.70
C SER A 38 -6.98 12.53 7.93
N SER A 39 -6.06 11.90 7.20
CA SER A 39 -5.06 12.60 6.38
C SER A 39 -5.71 13.46 5.28
N GLN A 40 -6.70 12.92 4.57
CA GLN A 40 -7.40 13.63 3.50
C GLN A 40 -8.15 14.85 4.04
N MET A 41 -8.94 14.67 5.11
CA MET A 41 -9.73 15.77 5.70
C MET A 41 -8.84 16.89 6.25
N GLN A 42 -7.69 16.56 6.85
CA GLN A 42 -6.78 17.54 7.43
C GLN A 42 -5.95 18.29 6.37
N HIS A 43 -5.67 17.69 5.22
CA HIS A 43 -4.69 18.21 4.26
C HIS A 43 -5.27 18.68 2.92
N GLY A 44 -6.54 19.09 2.90
CA GLY A 44 -7.14 19.86 1.79
C GLY A 44 -8.37 19.24 1.16
N LEU A 45 -8.58 17.92 1.33
CA LEU A 45 -9.70 17.24 0.69
C LEU A 45 -11.06 17.59 1.29
N ARG A 46 -11.10 18.20 2.48
CA ARG A 46 -12.33 18.80 3.03
C ARG A 46 -12.94 19.84 2.07
N HIS A 47 -12.11 20.52 1.28
CA HIS A 47 -12.52 21.55 0.32
C HIS A 47 -12.25 21.14 -1.14
N GLY A 48 -11.93 19.85 -1.40
CA GLY A 48 -11.61 19.38 -2.76
C GLY A 48 -10.24 19.83 -3.29
N ASP A 49 -9.32 20.30 -2.44
CA ASP A 49 -8.00 20.76 -2.87
C ASP A 49 -7.02 19.57 -3.02
N TYR A 50 -7.05 18.95 -4.20
CA TYR A 50 -6.19 17.82 -4.55
C TYR A 50 -4.72 18.23 -4.72
N ILE A 51 -4.42 19.48 -5.10
CA ILE A 51 -3.04 19.96 -5.26
C ILE A 51 -2.35 20.02 -3.91
N ARG A 52 -3.04 20.57 -2.90
CA ARG A 52 -2.55 20.64 -1.53
C ARG A 52 -2.34 19.27 -0.93
N TYR A 53 -3.27 18.34 -1.15
CA TYR A 53 -3.13 16.96 -0.68
C TYR A 53 -1.93 16.24 -1.33
N ARG A 54 -1.71 16.44 -2.64
CA ARG A 54 -0.54 15.91 -3.37
C ARG A 54 0.78 16.43 -2.82
N ARG A 55 0.86 17.73 -2.50
CA ARG A 55 2.04 18.37 -1.87
C ARG A 55 2.31 17.77 -0.49
N TYR A 56 1.27 17.57 0.32
CA TYR A 56 1.37 16.90 1.60
C TYR A 56 1.94 15.48 1.46
N CYS A 57 1.37 14.66 0.56
CA CYS A 57 1.84 13.29 0.33
C CYS A 57 3.33 13.27 -0.08
N THR A 58 3.76 14.21 -0.92
CA THR A 58 5.16 14.34 -1.33
C THR A 58 6.08 14.68 -0.15
N ALA A 59 5.70 15.64 0.70
CA ALA A 59 6.46 16.01 1.89
C ALA A 59 6.49 14.88 2.94
N ARG A 60 5.39 14.13 3.08
CA ARG A 60 5.28 12.96 3.96
C ARG A 60 6.19 11.83 3.48
N LEU A 61 6.17 11.50 2.18
CA LEU A 61 7.06 10.53 1.56
C LEU A 61 8.53 10.91 1.77
N ARG A 62 8.91 12.17 1.52
CA ARG A 62 10.29 12.64 1.73
C ARG A 62 10.75 12.41 3.18
N ARG A 63 9.89 12.71 4.16
CA ARG A 63 10.17 12.46 5.58
C ARG A 63 10.29 10.97 5.89
N LEU A 64 9.40 10.13 5.35
CA LEU A 64 9.45 8.67 5.51
C LEU A 64 10.75 8.09 4.94
N TYR A 65 11.08 8.39 3.68
CA TYR A 65 12.32 7.95 3.04
C TYR A 65 13.58 8.34 3.84
N LYS A 66 13.61 9.56 4.40
CA LYS A 66 14.72 10.00 5.27
C LYS A 66 14.76 9.20 6.58
N SER A 67 13.60 9.02 7.22
CA SER A 67 13.48 8.32 8.51
C SER A 67 13.78 6.82 8.43
N LEU A 68 13.53 6.22 7.26
CA LEU A 68 13.78 4.80 6.96
C LEU A 68 15.19 4.56 6.40
N LYS A 69 15.98 5.63 6.19
CA LYS A 69 17.26 5.60 5.44
C LYS A 69 17.12 4.95 4.05
N PHE A 70 15.92 4.98 3.47
CA PHE A 70 15.54 4.29 2.25
C PHE A 70 15.57 5.22 1.02
N ALA A 71 16.40 6.26 1.04
CA ALA A 71 16.50 7.20 -0.08
C ALA A 71 17.13 6.55 -1.32
N HIS A 72 16.71 7.02 -2.51
CA HIS A 72 17.16 6.54 -3.83
C HIS A 72 18.52 7.10 -4.27
N GLY A 73 19.44 7.35 -3.34
CA GLY A 73 20.74 7.97 -3.61
C GLY A 73 20.70 9.51 -3.61
N ARG A 74 21.88 10.13 -3.50
CA ARG A 74 22.10 11.58 -3.58
C ARG A 74 22.98 11.82 -4.81
N GLY A 75 22.49 12.56 -5.80
CA GLY A 75 23.16 12.74 -7.09
C GLY A 75 22.70 11.75 -8.15
N LYS A 76 23.09 10.47 -8.03
CA LYS A 76 22.66 9.41 -8.97
C LYS A 76 21.44 8.67 -8.43
N TYR A 77 20.39 8.58 -9.24
CA TYR A 77 19.18 7.83 -8.91
C TYR A 77 19.49 6.33 -8.85
N THR A 78 19.19 5.72 -7.70
CA THR A 78 19.26 4.27 -7.48
C THR A 78 17.90 3.80 -7.00
N LYS A 79 17.17 3.10 -7.87
CA LYS A 79 15.85 2.56 -7.53
C LYS A 79 16.00 1.56 -6.38
N LYS A 80 15.24 1.77 -5.30
CA LYS A 80 15.13 0.85 -4.17
C LYS A 80 13.71 0.30 -4.17
N ALA A 81 13.56 -0.97 -4.51
CA ALA A 81 12.26 -1.64 -4.49
C ALA A 81 11.90 -2.03 -3.05
N VAL A 82 10.63 -1.85 -2.68
CA VAL A 82 10.11 -2.36 -1.40
C VAL A 82 9.82 -3.84 -1.61
N THR A 83 10.68 -4.70 -1.08
CA THR A 83 10.52 -6.17 -1.08
C THR A 83 10.16 -6.65 0.32
N THR A 84 9.64 -7.87 0.45
CA THR A 84 9.27 -8.48 1.75
C THR A 84 10.43 -8.48 2.75
N SER A 85 11.66 -8.69 2.28
CA SER A 85 12.88 -8.64 3.09
C SER A 85 13.25 -7.25 3.60
N THR A 86 12.81 -6.18 2.94
CA THR A 86 13.10 -4.79 3.35
C THR A 86 12.12 -4.25 4.38
N ILE A 87 10.97 -4.90 4.55
CA ILE A 87 9.90 -4.45 5.45
C ILE A 87 10.26 -4.87 6.88
N THR A 88 10.96 -3.97 7.58
CA THR A 88 11.32 -4.17 9.00
C THR A 88 10.33 -3.54 9.97
N GLU A 89 9.50 -2.60 9.49
CA GLU A 89 8.58 -1.83 10.32
C GLU A 89 7.36 -1.30 9.55
N VAL A 90 6.31 -0.92 10.29
CA VAL A 90 5.04 -0.39 9.76
C VAL A 90 5.25 0.82 8.84
N ARG A 91 6.31 1.62 9.05
CA ARG A 91 6.61 2.80 8.22
C ARG A 91 6.83 2.46 6.74
N PHE A 92 7.23 1.23 6.40
CA PHE A 92 7.30 0.78 5.01
C PHE A 92 5.92 0.63 4.37
N LEU A 93 4.91 0.21 5.14
CA LEU A 93 3.52 0.16 4.67
C LEU A 93 2.99 1.58 4.41
N HIS A 94 3.31 2.53 5.31
CA HIS A 94 3.02 3.94 5.06
C HIS A 94 3.67 4.47 3.79
N LEU A 95 4.89 4.03 3.47
CA LEU A 95 5.58 4.44 2.26
C LEU A 95 4.77 4.07 1.02
N VAL A 96 4.36 2.81 0.91
CA VAL A 96 3.54 2.32 -0.20
C VAL A 96 2.20 3.07 -0.25
N LEU A 97 1.51 3.20 0.89
CA LEU A 97 0.23 3.91 0.98
C LEU A 97 0.32 5.37 0.51
N TYR A 98 1.34 6.12 0.92
CA TYR A 98 1.47 7.52 0.47
C TYR A 98 1.96 7.64 -0.97
N THR A 99 2.62 6.62 -1.54
CA THR A 99 2.92 6.61 -2.98
C THR A 99 1.67 6.43 -3.82
N THR A 100 0.77 5.54 -3.41
CA THR A 100 -0.52 5.33 -4.08
C THR A 100 -1.41 6.57 -3.94
N GLU A 101 -1.51 7.15 -2.74
CA GLU A 101 -2.32 8.35 -2.50
C GLU A 101 -1.84 9.56 -3.32
N ARG A 102 -0.52 9.74 -3.45
CA ARG A 102 0.01 10.82 -4.29
C ARG A 102 -0.40 10.66 -5.76
N ALA A 103 -0.37 9.44 -6.29
CA ALA A 103 -0.77 9.14 -7.66
C ALA A 103 -2.28 9.32 -7.85
N TRP A 104 -3.08 8.86 -6.88
CA TRP A 104 -4.53 9.06 -6.86
C TRP A 104 -4.90 10.55 -6.83
N SER A 105 -4.28 11.33 -5.96
CA SER A 105 -4.49 12.79 -5.87
C SER A 105 -4.16 13.50 -7.18
N HIS A 106 -3.12 13.07 -7.88
CA HIS A 106 -2.75 13.59 -9.19
C HIS A 106 -3.78 13.23 -10.27
N ALA A 107 -4.34 12.02 -10.23
CA ALA A 107 -5.42 11.61 -11.12
C ALA A 107 -6.70 12.41 -10.85
N MET A 108 -7.04 12.65 -9.58
CA MET A 108 -8.22 13.45 -9.20
C MET A 108 -8.08 14.91 -9.58
N GLU A 109 -6.89 15.50 -9.45
CA GLU A 109 -6.60 16.85 -9.94
C GLU A 109 -6.89 16.97 -11.45
N LYS A 110 -6.41 16.02 -12.26
CA LYS A 110 -6.70 15.98 -13.71
C LYS A 110 -8.19 15.76 -13.99
N LYS A 111 -8.84 14.87 -13.24
CA LYS A 111 -10.28 14.64 -13.36
C LYS A 111 -11.07 15.91 -13.04
N MET A 112 -10.69 16.64 -12.01
CA MET A 112 -11.35 17.90 -11.64
C MET A 112 -11.19 18.95 -12.74
N LEU A 113 -9.98 19.13 -13.27
CA LEU A 113 -9.72 20.06 -14.38
C LEU A 113 -10.56 19.71 -15.62
N THR A 114 -10.57 18.45 -16.04
CA THR A 114 -11.34 18.01 -17.21
C THR A 114 -12.85 18.14 -17.04
N LEU A 115 -13.39 17.94 -15.83
CA LEU A 115 -14.81 18.15 -15.54
C LEU A 115 -15.18 19.64 -15.54
N GLN A 116 -14.25 20.51 -15.14
CA GLN A 116 -14.48 21.94 -15.05
C GLN A 116 -14.37 22.64 -16.42
N ASP A 117 -13.50 22.14 -17.30
CA ASP A 117 -13.24 22.74 -18.61
C ASP A 117 -14.15 22.20 -19.75
N GLY A 118 -15.05 21.24 -19.48
CA GLY A 118 -15.89 20.60 -20.50
C GLY A 118 -15.09 19.80 -21.56
N PRO A 119 -15.75 19.18 -22.55
CA PRO A 119 -15.09 18.29 -23.53
C PRO A 119 -14.00 18.96 -24.39
N ASN A 120 -13.87 20.29 -24.31
CA ASN A 120 -12.88 21.10 -25.01
C ASN A 120 -11.83 21.74 -24.10
N GLY A 121 -11.64 21.23 -22.87
CA GLY A 121 -10.61 21.66 -21.93
C GLY A 121 -9.20 21.40 -22.42
N ARG A 122 -8.76 22.21 -23.38
CA ARG A 122 -7.40 22.22 -23.90
C ARG A 122 -6.45 22.43 -22.74
N GLN A 123 -5.57 21.45 -22.57
CA GLN A 123 -4.41 21.48 -21.69
C GLN A 123 -3.74 22.85 -21.80
N ARG A 124 -4.00 23.72 -20.83
CA ARG A 124 -3.25 24.97 -20.67
C ARG A 124 -1.89 24.56 -20.14
N ILE A 125 -0.99 24.25 -21.06
CA ILE A 125 0.43 24.05 -20.80
C ILE A 125 0.92 25.39 -20.23
N PRO A 126 1.34 25.45 -18.96
CA PRO A 126 1.92 26.67 -18.42
C PRO A 126 3.19 26.96 -19.21
N HIS A 127 3.22 28.10 -19.89
CA HIS A 127 4.44 28.67 -20.39
C HIS A 127 5.17 29.26 -19.18
N TRP A 128 6.11 28.47 -18.67
CA TRP A 128 7.23 28.76 -17.77
C TRP A 128 6.93 29.56 -16.49
#